data_AF-A0A959SGA8-F1
#
_entry.id   AF-A0A959SGA8-F1
#
_cell.length_a   1.000
_cell.length_b   1.000
_cell.length_c   1.000
_cell.angle_alpha   90.00
_cell.angle_beta   90.00
_cell.angle_gamma   90.00
#
_symmetry.space_group_name_H-M   'P 1'
#
loop_
_entity.id
_entity.type
_entity.pdbx_description
1 polymer ?
#
loop_
_entity_poly.entity_id
_entity_poly.type
_entity_poly.pdbx_seq_one_letter_code
_entity_poly.pdbx_strand_id
1 'polypeptide(L)'
;MLFRSFRPILVLCAVAHAAGSSGQAATILIDGRFDDWSPALNTYTEPAESIAGIDLLSMQVTNDQDFLYVKVVLDTPIDLEDQLVPHRLMLYIDADDNAATGFPAQTGFGSELGIRFNQFLAYYDVVPSSQVSLDDLQLLAEPVVTSTTFELAIPRNVVPDGVNPLFQGPSIKLLFKELDSGDVMPNPGSTFTHVFDNTPLPALVPIPLAREQADDIRVMAYNVLSDGFNSSGRLDDLEEVVTALAPDIIGFSECFNTATGTVKGYLDTWLPTGLPGGWQVVKDEDLIVASRWPILNSWTHLYREFPVLVDLPAAYGTDLLFTAAHLLCCSND
;
A
#
# COMPACT_ATOMS: atom_id res chain seq x y z
N MET A 1 7.38 53.79 -52.20
CA MET A 1 8.04 52.48 -52.44
C MET A 1 8.33 51.87 -51.08
N LEU A 2 7.55 50.85 -50.69
CA LEU A 2 7.70 50.12 -49.44
C LEU A 2 8.93 49.21 -49.53
N PHE A 3 9.83 49.26 -48.55
CA PHE A 3 10.76 48.16 -48.27
C PHE A 3 10.34 47.49 -46.96
N ARG A 4 9.86 46.25 -47.10
CA ARG A 4 9.43 45.35 -46.02
C ARG A 4 10.65 44.76 -45.32
N SER A 5 10.66 44.77 -44.00
CA SER A 5 11.65 44.05 -43.19
C SER A 5 11.42 42.54 -43.29
N PHE A 6 12.43 41.79 -43.72
CA PHE A 6 12.47 40.34 -43.54
C PHE A 6 12.92 40.03 -42.11
N ARG A 7 12.07 39.36 -41.32
CA ARG A 7 12.47 38.69 -40.09
C ARG A 7 12.77 37.22 -40.42
N PRO A 8 13.90 36.64 -39.99
CA PRO A 8 14.14 35.21 -40.16
C PRO A 8 13.19 34.43 -39.24
N ILE A 9 12.45 33.50 -39.82
CA ILE A 9 11.66 32.50 -39.10
C ILE A 9 12.64 31.40 -38.70
N LEU A 10 12.94 31.30 -37.40
CA LEU A 10 13.66 30.17 -36.83
C LEU A 10 12.67 29.00 -36.77
N VAL A 11 12.80 28.05 -37.69
CA VAL A 11 12.07 26.77 -37.62
C VAL A 11 12.80 25.91 -36.60
N LEU A 12 12.24 25.80 -35.39
CA LEU A 12 12.71 24.88 -34.37
C LEU A 12 12.17 23.48 -34.76
N CYS A 13 12.99 22.67 -35.43
CA CYS A 13 12.71 21.25 -35.58
C CYS A 13 12.97 20.59 -34.21
N ALA A 14 11.91 20.34 -33.45
CA ALA A 14 11.97 19.42 -32.32
C ALA A 14 12.13 18.00 -32.87
N VAL A 15 13.32 17.44 -32.73
CA VAL A 15 13.55 16.01 -32.94
C VAL A 15 13.02 15.31 -31.70
N ALA A 16 11.80 14.75 -31.79
CA ALA A 16 11.31 13.81 -30.80
C ALA A 16 12.26 12.61 -30.78
N HIS A 17 13.11 12.56 -29.76
CA HIS A 17 13.87 11.37 -29.47
C HIS A 17 12.87 10.40 -28.84
N ALA A 18 12.54 9.32 -29.55
CA ALA A 18 12.02 8.13 -28.88
C ALA A 18 13.14 7.66 -27.95
N ALA A 19 13.03 8.01 -26.68
CA ALA A 19 13.90 7.48 -25.64
C ALA A 19 13.56 5.99 -25.54
N GLY A 20 14.31 5.16 -26.25
CA GLY A 20 14.35 3.73 -25.96
C GLY A 20 14.96 3.58 -24.57
N SER A 21 14.13 3.40 -23.56
CA SER A 21 14.55 3.07 -22.21
C SER A 21 15.08 1.63 -22.23
N SER A 22 16.35 1.45 -21.90
CA SER A 22 16.82 0.13 -21.46
C SER A 22 16.15 -0.17 -20.13
N GLY A 23 15.55 -1.35 -19.99
CA GLY A 23 15.08 -1.84 -18.70
C GLY A 23 16.17 -1.71 -17.64
N GLN A 24 15.77 -1.34 -16.43
CA GLN A 24 16.65 -1.32 -15.26
C GLN A 24 15.98 -2.15 -14.19
N ALA A 25 16.73 -3.09 -13.63
CA ALA A 25 16.32 -3.82 -12.44
C ALA A 25 16.81 -3.13 -11.18
N ALA A 26 15.92 -2.92 -10.21
CA ALA A 26 16.28 -2.46 -8.87
C ALA A 26 15.35 -3.07 -7.81
N THR A 27 15.91 -3.34 -6.64
CA THR A 27 15.16 -3.80 -5.48
C THR A 27 14.55 -2.58 -4.81
N ILE A 28 13.22 -2.54 -4.71
CA ILE A 28 12.46 -1.50 -4.02
C ILE A 28 11.72 -2.12 -2.84
N LEU A 29 11.82 -1.50 -1.67
CA LEU A 29 11.02 -1.83 -0.50
C LEU A 29 9.83 -0.88 -0.46
N ILE A 30 8.62 -1.43 -0.57
CA ILE A 30 7.39 -0.65 -0.42
C ILE A 30 7.18 -0.40 1.09
N ASP A 31 7.68 0.73 1.58
CA ASP A 31 7.66 1.10 3.00
C ASP A 31 7.36 2.60 3.26
N GLY A 32 7.02 3.34 2.19
CA GLY A 32 6.73 4.77 2.23
C GLY A 32 7.99 5.65 2.34
N ARG A 33 9.19 5.06 2.23
CA ARG A 33 10.46 5.78 2.15
C ARG A 33 11.07 5.58 0.78
N PHE A 34 11.54 6.69 0.20
CA PHE A 34 11.95 6.69 -1.21
C PHE A 34 13.46 6.65 -1.42
N ASP A 35 14.23 6.18 -0.44
CA ASP A 35 15.70 6.25 -0.44
C ASP A 35 16.34 5.28 -1.45
N ASP A 36 15.65 4.21 -1.81
CA ASP A 36 16.01 3.20 -2.80
C ASP A 36 15.66 3.60 -4.25
N TRP A 37 14.78 4.59 -4.43
CA TRP A 37 14.46 5.19 -5.72
C TRP A 37 15.58 6.12 -6.21
N SER A 38 16.56 5.54 -6.91
CA SER A 38 17.68 6.29 -7.47
C SER A 38 17.25 7.22 -8.62
N PRO A 39 17.84 8.44 -8.73
CA PRO A 39 17.70 9.29 -9.92
C PRO A 39 18.25 8.67 -11.22
N ALA A 40 19.02 7.58 -11.13
CA ALA A 40 19.49 6.83 -12.28
C ALA A 40 18.39 5.92 -12.89
N LEU A 41 17.29 5.71 -12.18
CA LEU A 41 16.16 4.92 -12.64
C LEU A 41 15.45 5.59 -13.83
N ASN A 42 14.80 4.77 -14.66
CA ASN A 42 14.02 5.25 -15.79
C ASN A 42 12.91 6.17 -15.27
N THR A 43 13.03 7.45 -15.62
CA THR A 43 12.21 8.53 -15.07
C THR A 43 11.57 9.27 -16.23
N TYR A 44 10.27 9.50 -16.11
CA TYR A 44 9.57 10.47 -16.90
C TYR A 44 9.27 11.69 -16.04
N THR A 45 9.57 12.88 -16.56
CA THR A 45 9.28 14.16 -15.90
C THR A 45 8.45 14.99 -16.86
N GLU A 46 7.27 15.43 -16.42
CA GLU A 46 6.46 16.35 -17.22
C GLU A 46 7.19 17.69 -17.38
N PRO A 47 7.11 18.33 -18.56
CA PRO A 47 7.46 19.73 -18.69
C PRO A 47 6.58 20.56 -17.75
N ALA A 48 7.14 21.64 -17.20
CA ALA A 48 6.37 22.53 -16.35
C ALA A 48 5.13 23.06 -17.08
N GLU A 49 3.97 22.80 -16.50
CA GLU A 49 2.67 23.26 -16.99
C GLU A 49 1.90 24.02 -15.90
N SER A 50 0.77 24.61 -16.30
CA SER A 50 -0.10 25.37 -15.39
C SER A 50 -1.47 24.75 -15.44
N ILE A 51 -1.67 23.73 -14.62
CA ILE A 51 -2.92 22.99 -14.50
C ILE A 51 -3.71 23.51 -13.29
N ALA A 52 -5.04 23.46 -13.40
CA ALA A 52 -5.92 23.74 -12.26
C ALA A 52 -6.33 22.40 -11.64
N GLY A 53 -5.96 22.17 -10.38
CA GLY A 53 -6.15 20.90 -9.70
C GLY A 53 -4.81 20.25 -9.40
N ILE A 54 -4.80 18.93 -9.24
CA ILE A 54 -3.59 18.14 -8.99
C ILE A 54 -2.77 18.05 -10.28
N ASP A 55 -1.47 18.35 -10.20
CA ASP A 55 -0.50 18.29 -11.29
C ASP A 55 0.42 17.06 -11.13
N LEU A 56 0.58 16.28 -12.20
CA LEU A 56 1.39 15.06 -12.29
C LEU A 56 2.82 15.43 -12.68
N LEU A 57 3.75 15.37 -11.73
CA LEU A 57 5.09 15.92 -11.94
C LEU A 57 6.07 14.92 -12.57
N SER A 58 6.08 13.69 -12.07
CA SER A 58 6.99 12.67 -12.58
C SER A 58 6.56 11.26 -12.19
N MET A 59 7.05 10.28 -12.95
CA MET A 59 7.02 8.88 -12.55
C MET A 59 8.35 8.21 -12.79
N GLN A 60 8.65 7.21 -11.96
CA GLN A 60 9.79 6.32 -12.14
C GLN A 60 9.29 4.88 -12.18
N VAL A 61 9.87 4.06 -13.05
CA VAL A 61 9.48 2.65 -13.18
C VAL A 61 10.72 1.77 -13.23
N THR A 62 10.68 0.69 -12.46
CA THR A 62 11.71 -0.34 -12.40
C THR A 62 11.03 -1.69 -12.15
N ASN A 63 11.79 -2.78 -12.16
CA ASN A 63 11.27 -4.09 -11.78
C ASN A 63 12.36 -4.91 -11.09
N ASP A 64 11.95 -5.98 -10.42
CA ASP A 64 12.84 -7.09 -10.08
C ASP A 64 12.31 -8.40 -10.70
N GLN A 65 12.72 -9.55 -10.16
CA GLN A 65 12.24 -10.85 -10.61
C GLN A 65 10.74 -11.05 -10.36
N ASP A 66 10.21 -10.43 -9.31
CA ASP A 66 8.91 -10.74 -8.72
C ASP A 66 7.89 -9.63 -8.95
N PHE A 67 8.31 -8.36 -9.00
CA PHE A 67 7.43 -7.19 -9.06
C PHE A 67 7.81 -6.18 -10.16
N LEU A 68 6.78 -5.51 -10.68
CA LEU A 68 6.88 -4.20 -11.31
C LEU A 68 6.74 -3.14 -10.22
N TYR A 69 7.62 -2.15 -10.19
CA TYR A 69 7.57 -1.03 -9.26
C TYR A 69 7.31 0.28 -9.99
N VAL A 70 6.39 1.08 -9.47
CA VAL A 70 6.04 2.39 -10.02
C VAL A 70 6.03 3.42 -8.92
N LYS A 71 6.76 4.52 -9.09
CA LYS A 71 6.69 5.71 -8.24
C LYS A 71 6.04 6.84 -9.01
N VAL A 72 5.15 7.59 -8.36
CA VAL A 72 4.50 8.79 -8.90
C VAL A 72 4.67 9.96 -7.94
N VAL A 73 4.92 11.14 -8.50
CA VAL A 73 5.06 12.40 -7.76
C VAL A 73 4.03 13.40 -8.27
N LEU A 74 3.34 14.04 -7.34
CA LEU A 74 2.30 15.04 -7.55
C LEU A 74 2.73 16.39 -6.94
N ASP A 75 2.10 17.48 -7.36
CA ASP A 75 2.32 18.80 -6.75
C ASP A 75 1.54 19.01 -5.44
N THR A 76 0.45 18.26 -5.29
CA THR A 76 -0.55 18.43 -4.24
C THR A 76 -0.65 17.17 -3.40
N PRO A 77 -0.64 17.29 -2.07
CA PRO A 77 -0.80 16.13 -1.20
C PRO A 77 -2.23 15.58 -1.32
N ILE A 78 -2.33 14.27 -1.54
CA ILE A 78 -3.58 13.52 -1.52
C ILE A 78 -3.43 12.35 -0.57
N ASP A 79 -4.54 11.79 -0.10
CA ASP A 79 -4.53 10.39 0.33
C ASP A 79 -4.83 9.54 -0.91
N LEU A 80 -4.06 8.48 -1.17
CA LEU A 80 -4.22 7.68 -2.40
C LEU A 80 -5.49 6.82 -2.37
N GLU A 81 -5.89 6.41 -1.17
CA GLU A 81 -6.92 5.41 -0.94
C GLU A 81 -8.17 6.01 -0.26
N ASP A 82 -8.06 7.17 0.37
CA ASP A 82 -9.18 7.90 0.95
C ASP A 82 -9.78 8.97 0.01
N GLN A 83 -11.03 9.34 0.26
CA GLN A 83 -11.79 10.38 -0.39
C GLN A 83 -11.79 11.71 0.38
N LEU A 84 -11.12 11.81 1.53
CA LEU A 84 -11.00 13.03 2.33
C LEU A 84 -10.46 14.22 1.52
N VAL A 85 -9.42 13.99 0.71
CA VAL A 85 -8.95 14.95 -0.31
C VAL A 85 -9.40 14.42 -1.67
N PRO A 86 -10.39 15.05 -2.33
CA PRO A 86 -10.90 14.55 -3.59
C PRO A 86 -9.81 14.49 -4.67
N HIS A 87 -9.61 13.29 -5.21
CA HIS A 87 -8.76 13.05 -6.37
C HIS A 87 -9.39 11.95 -7.24
N ARG A 88 -9.09 11.93 -8.53
CA ARG A 88 -9.41 10.83 -9.44
C ARG A 88 -8.17 10.40 -10.21
N LEU A 89 -7.12 10.09 -9.44
CA LEU A 89 -5.89 9.52 -9.96
C LEU A 89 -6.15 8.10 -10.49
N MET A 90 -5.67 7.84 -11.71
CA MET A 90 -5.73 6.56 -12.40
C MET A 90 -4.34 6.16 -12.88
N LEU A 91 -3.99 4.88 -12.74
CA LEU A 91 -2.84 4.28 -13.43
C LEU A 91 -3.37 3.38 -14.55
N TYR A 92 -2.89 3.59 -15.77
CA TYR A 92 -3.17 2.73 -16.93
C TYR A 92 -1.91 2.02 -17.39
N ILE A 93 -2.03 0.72 -17.67
CA ILE A 93 -0.96 -0.15 -18.17
C ILE A 93 -1.42 -0.84 -19.45
N ASP A 94 -0.70 -0.57 -20.54
CA ASP A 94 -0.70 -1.33 -21.79
C ASP A 94 0.32 -2.46 -21.60
N ALA A 95 -0.18 -3.66 -21.30
CA ALA A 95 0.61 -4.76 -20.76
C ALA A 95 1.19 -5.68 -21.86
N ASP A 96 0.69 -5.55 -23.09
CA ASP A 96 1.16 -6.31 -24.25
C ASP A 96 1.81 -5.43 -25.34
N ASP A 97 1.98 -4.13 -25.07
CA ASP A 97 2.55 -3.11 -25.95
C ASP A 97 1.75 -2.93 -27.26
N ASN A 98 0.45 -3.21 -27.24
CA ASN A 98 -0.41 -3.20 -28.41
C ASN A 98 -1.59 -2.22 -28.26
N ALA A 99 -1.50 -1.09 -28.95
CA ALA A 99 -2.53 -0.06 -28.94
C ALA A 99 -3.90 -0.48 -29.53
N ALA A 100 -4.01 -1.67 -30.12
CA ALA A 100 -5.25 -2.19 -30.69
C ALA A 100 -6.05 -3.10 -29.74
N THR A 101 -5.50 -3.44 -28.57
CA THR A 101 -6.11 -4.23 -27.51
C THR A 101 -6.47 -3.35 -26.31
N GLY A 102 -7.17 -3.92 -25.33
CA GLY A 102 -7.53 -3.22 -24.09
C GLY A 102 -8.44 -1.99 -24.27
N PHE A 103 -8.47 -1.17 -23.23
CA PHE A 103 -9.18 0.10 -23.20
C PHE A 103 -8.34 1.22 -23.86
N PRO A 104 -8.88 1.97 -24.83
CA PRO A 104 -8.13 3.02 -25.53
C PRO A 104 -7.96 4.27 -24.66
N ALA A 105 -7.11 4.20 -23.64
CA ALA A 105 -6.89 5.26 -22.67
C ALA A 105 -6.37 6.53 -23.34
N GLN A 106 -5.56 6.41 -24.40
CA GLN A 106 -5.04 7.52 -25.19
C GLN A 106 -4.81 7.08 -26.64
N THR A 107 -4.68 8.03 -27.57
CA THR A 107 -4.25 7.70 -28.94
C THR A 107 -2.91 6.95 -28.90
N GLY A 108 -2.88 5.75 -29.46
CA GLY A 108 -1.68 4.90 -29.47
C GLY A 108 -1.44 4.11 -28.18
N PHE A 109 -2.45 4.00 -27.30
CA PHE A 109 -2.37 3.26 -26.04
C PHE A 109 -3.62 2.40 -25.84
N GLY A 110 -3.42 1.10 -25.66
CA GLY A 110 -4.45 0.10 -25.38
C GLY A 110 -4.18 -0.50 -24.01
N SER A 111 -5.01 -0.19 -23.01
CA SER A 111 -4.74 -0.52 -21.62
C SER A 111 -5.41 -1.84 -21.25
N GLU A 112 -4.64 -2.86 -20.88
CA GLU A 112 -5.19 -4.09 -20.29
C GLU A 112 -5.56 -3.91 -18.82
N LEU A 113 -4.92 -2.96 -18.12
CA LEU A 113 -5.23 -2.66 -16.72
C LEU A 113 -5.40 -1.16 -16.49
N GLY A 114 -6.54 -0.76 -15.90
CA GLY A 114 -6.79 0.59 -15.41
C GLY A 114 -7.14 0.59 -13.92
N ILE A 115 -6.25 1.05 -13.05
CA ILE A 115 -6.44 1.09 -11.60
C ILE A 115 -7.07 2.43 -11.20
N ARG A 116 -8.12 2.36 -10.38
CA ARG A 116 -8.78 3.50 -9.75
C ARG A 116 -8.60 3.43 -8.24
N PHE A 117 -7.61 4.17 -7.73
CA PHE A 117 -7.16 4.08 -6.34
C PHE A 117 -8.26 4.44 -5.33
N ASN A 118 -8.92 5.60 -5.49
CA ASN A 118 -9.95 6.09 -4.56
C ASN A 118 -11.27 5.30 -4.53
N GLN A 119 -11.35 4.20 -5.28
CA GLN A 119 -12.49 3.29 -5.29
C GLN A 119 -12.08 1.83 -5.03
N PHE A 120 -10.81 1.57 -4.74
CA PHE A 120 -10.28 0.23 -4.46
C PHE A 120 -10.62 -0.80 -5.55
N LEU A 121 -10.60 -0.38 -6.81
CA LEU A 121 -10.96 -1.24 -7.94
C LEU A 121 -10.08 -0.99 -9.15
N ALA A 122 -10.03 -1.98 -10.03
CA ALA A 122 -9.41 -1.86 -11.34
C ALA A 122 -10.29 -2.48 -12.44
N TYR A 123 -10.12 -1.95 -13.64
CA TYR A 123 -10.65 -2.50 -14.87
C TYR A 123 -9.58 -3.39 -15.50
N TYR A 124 -9.91 -4.66 -15.73
CA TYR A 124 -9.05 -5.60 -16.44
C TYR A 124 -9.66 -5.87 -17.82
N ASP A 125 -9.13 -5.17 -18.83
CA ASP A 125 -9.67 -5.07 -20.17
C ASP A 125 -9.11 -6.15 -21.13
N VAL A 126 -8.71 -7.30 -20.58
CA VAL A 126 -8.41 -8.53 -21.34
C VAL A 126 -9.72 -9.26 -21.61
N VAL A 127 -9.97 -9.70 -22.85
CA VAL A 127 -11.26 -10.30 -23.23
C VAL A 127 -11.43 -11.71 -22.66
N PRO A 128 -12.55 -12.01 -21.96
CA PRO A 128 -13.64 -11.11 -21.59
C PRO A 128 -13.27 -10.16 -20.44
N SER A 129 -13.52 -8.85 -20.62
CA SER A 129 -13.15 -7.84 -19.64
C SER A 129 -13.85 -8.05 -18.30
N SER A 130 -13.16 -7.76 -17.20
CA SER A 130 -13.68 -7.85 -15.85
C SER A 130 -13.35 -6.60 -15.02
N GLN A 131 -14.06 -6.47 -13.90
CA GLN A 131 -13.66 -5.59 -12.82
C GLN A 131 -13.05 -6.45 -11.72
N VAL A 132 -11.91 -6.02 -11.20
CA VAL A 132 -11.14 -6.74 -10.19
C VAL A 132 -10.84 -5.81 -9.02
N SER A 133 -10.56 -6.36 -7.85
CA SER A 133 -10.14 -5.63 -6.66
C SER A 133 -8.63 -5.34 -6.68
N LEU A 134 -8.15 -4.49 -5.77
CA LEU A 134 -6.71 -4.32 -5.57
C LEU A 134 -6.05 -5.61 -5.01
N ASP A 135 -6.81 -6.41 -4.26
CA ASP A 135 -6.36 -7.71 -3.74
C ASP A 135 -6.14 -8.73 -4.87
N ASP A 136 -7.03 -8.75 -5.87
CA ASP A 136 -6.86 -9.60 -7.07
C ASP A 136 -5.58 -9.22 -7.85
N LEU A 137 -5.17 -7.95 -7.76
CA LEU A 137 -3.90 -7.46 -8.31
C LEU A 137 -2.71 -7.72 -7.40
N GLN A 138 -2.94 -8.08 -6.14
CA GLN A 138 -1.93 -8.09 -5.07
C GLN A 138 -1.13 -6.79 -5.05
N LEU A 139 -1.82 -5.67 -5.28
CA LEU A 139 -1.21 -4.35 -5.35
C LEU A 139 -0.74 -3.93 -3.95
N LEU A 140 0.53 -3.56 -3.84
CA LEU A 140 1.07 -2.85 -2.68
C LEU A 140 1.19 -1.38 -3.03
N ALA A 141 0.81 -0.50 -2.10
CA ALA A 141 0.90 0.95 -2.28
C ALA A 141 1.28 1.64 -0.96
N GLU A 142 2.26 2.54 -1.00
CA GLU A 142 2.67 3.35 0.15
C GLU A 142 3.03 4.80 -0.29
N PRO A 143 2.93 5.80 0.61
CA PRO A 143 2.35 5.69 1.95
C PRO A 143 0.82 5.55 1.90
N VAL A 144 0.24 4.84 2.86
CA VAL A 144 -1.22 4.74 3.09
C VAL A 144 -1.83 5.98 3.76
N VAL A 145 -1.13 7.12 3.72
CA VAL A 145 -1.57 8.38 4.31
C VAL A 145 -1.30 9.52 3.33
N THR A 146 -1.81 10.71 3.66
CA THR A 146 -1.64 11.91 2.84
C THR A 146 -0.18 12.18 2.46
N SER A 147 0.11 12.22 1.15
CA SER A 147 1.45 12.42 0.58
C SER A 147 1.38 13.04 -0.83
N THR A 148 2.49 13.64 -1.28
CA THR A 148 2.70 14.08 -2.67
C THR A 148 3.43 13.02 -3.50
N THR A 149 3.81 11.90 -2.90
CA THR A 149 4.62 10.87 -3.56
C THR A 149 4.18 9.51 -3.08
N PHE A 150 4.02 8.60 -4.04
CA PHE A 150 3.57 7.24 -3.79
C PHE A 150 4.44 6.26 -4.57
N GLU A 151 4.57 5.05 -4.03
CA GLU A 151 5.19 3.91 -4.65
C GLU A 151 4.22 2.73 -4.67
N LEU A 152 4.28 1.95 -5.74
CA LEU A 152 3.40 0.85 -6.03
C LEU A 152 4.22 -0.39 -6.39
N ALA A 153 3.77 -1.57 -5.99
CA ALA A 153 4.28 -2.83 -6.50
C ALA A 153 3.15 -3.74 -7.00
N ILE A 154 3.30 -4.30 -8.20
CA ILE A 154 2.40 -5.30 -8.78
C ILE A 154 3.21 -6.55 -9.11
N PRO A 155 2.82 -7.75 -8.63
CA PRO A 155 3.54 -8.96 -8.99
C PRO A 155 3.56 -9.20 -10.50
N ARG A 156 4.72 -9.58 -11.02
CA ARG A 156 4.90 -9.87 -12.45
C ARG A 156 4.15 -11.12 -12.90
N ASN A 157 3.82 -12.01 -11.96
CA ASN A 157 3.04 -13.23 -12.18
C ASN A 157 1.55 -13.06 -11.85
N VAL A 158 1.07 -11.83 -11.64
CA VAL A 158 -0.33 -11.56 -11.28
C VAL A 158 -1.29 -12.08 -12.35
N VAL A 159 -2.40 -12.65 -11.90
CA VAL A 159 -3.49 -13.19 -12.72
C VAL A 159 -4.79 -12.55 -12.23
N PRO A 160 -5.13 -11.32 -12.66
CA PRO A 160 -6.17 -10.51 -12.03
C PRO A 160 -7.57 -11.15 -12.03
N ASP A 161 -7.92 -11.90 -13.07
CA ASP A 161 -9.21 -12.60 -13.17
C ASP A 161 -9.11 -14.09 -12.78
N GLY A 162 -7.96 -14.52 -12.24
CA GLY A 162 -7.66 -15.92 -11.92
C GLY A 162 -7.42 -16.83 -13.13
N VAL A 163 -7.43 -16.31 -14.36
CA VAL A 163 -7.27 -17.10 -15.59
C VAL A 163 -6.17 -16.56 -16.50
N ASN A 164 -6.15 -15.26 -16.77
CA ASN A 164 -5.29 -14.62 -17.76
C ASN A 164 -4.20 -13.80 -17.05
N PRO A 165 -2.90 -14.08 -17.29
CA PRO A 165 -1.81 -13.30 -16.71
C PRO A 165 -1.76 -11.89 -17.31
N LEU A 166 -1.48 -10.89 -16.48
CA LEU A 166 -1.40 -9.49 -16.91
C LEU A 166 -0.18 -9.24 -17.81
N PHE A 167 1.02 -9.57 -17.34
CA PHE A 167 2.27 -9.29 -18.05
C PHE A 167 2.68 -10.49 -18.92
N GLN A 168 2.57 -10.33 -20.25
CA GLN A 168 2.89 -11.40 -21.21
C GLN A 168 4.06 -11.05 -22.14
N GLY A 169 4.35 -9.75 -22.27
CA GLY A 169 5.39 -9.23 -23.15
C GLY A 169 6.65 -8.78 -22.40
N PRO A 170 7.74 -8.49 -23.14
CA PRO A 170 8.95 -7.93 -22.57
C PRO A 170 8.84 -6.42 -22.29
N SER A 171 7.86 -5.74 -22.87
CA SER A 171 7.63 -4.31 -22.73
C SER A 171 6.19 -4.02 -22.34
N ILE A 172 6.01 -2.93 -21.61
CA ILE A 172 4.72 -2.34 -21.26
C ILE A 172 4.77 -0.84 -21.50
N LYS A 173 3.61 -0.20 -21.62
CA LYS A 173 3.51 1.25 -21.50
C LYS A 173 2.68 1.64 -20.29
N LEU A 174 3.04 2.76 -19.67
CA LEU A 174 2.32 3.30 -18.52
C LEU A 174 1.94 4.75 -18.76
N LEU A 175 0.80 5.13 -18.20
CA LEU A 175 0.44 6.53 -18.01
C LEU A 175 -0.39 6.70 -16.73
N PHE A 176 -0.28 7.87 -16.12
CA PHE A 176 -1.18 8.35 -15.10
C PHE A 176 -2.17 9.35 -15.68
N LYS A 177 -3.37 9.39 -15.11
CA LYS A 177 -4.33 10.47 -15.35
C LYS A 177 -4.91 10.96 -14.04
N GLU A 178 -5.08 12.25 -13.91
CA GLU A 178 -5.92 12.82 -12.87
C GLU A 178 -7.17 13.38 -13.54
N LEU A 179 -8.30 12.70 -13.33
CA LEU A 179 -9.48 12.92 -14.15
C LEU A 179 -10.25 14.20 -13.80
N ASP A 180 -10.01 14.82 -12.63
CA ASP A 180 -10.67 16.07 -12.22
C ASP A 180 -9.99 17.31 -12.82
N SER A 181 -8.67 17.39 -12.74
CA SER A 181 -7.83 18.40 -13.40
C SER A 181 -7.75 18.18 -14.91
N GLY A 182 -7.87 16.92 -15.36
CA GLY A 182 -7.69 16.51 -16.74
C GLY A 182 -6.23 16.27 -17.13
N ASP A 183 -5.32 16.28 -16.16
CA ASP A 183 -3.90 16.05 -16.37
C ASP A 183 -3.59 14.60 -16.79
N VAL A 184 -2.61 14.43 -17.66
CA VAL A 184 -2.17 13.15 -18.21
C VAL A 184 -0.65 13.13 -18.32
N MET A 185 -0.03 12.15 -17.66
CA MET A 185 1.42 11.92 -17.73
C MET A 185 1.71 10.51 -18.26
N PRO A 186 2.37 10.33 -19.41
CA PRO A 186 2.86 11.36 -20.31
C PRO A 186 1.76 12.10 -21.08
N ASN A 187 2.00 13.38 -21.35
CA ASN A 187 1.14 14.24 -22.15
C ASN A 187 0.74 13.62 -23.53
N PRO A 188 -0.47 13.88 -24.06
CA PRO A 188 -0.94 13.29 -25.31
C PRO A 188 0.01 13.42 -26.50
N GLY A 189 0.30 12.29 -27.16
CA GLY A 189 1.28 12.20 -28.25
C GLY A 189 2.66 11.74 -27.78
N SER A 190 2.86 11.59 -26.47
CA SER A 190 3.97 10.88 -25.85
C SER A 190 3.49 9.56 -25.23
N THR A 191 4.42 8.65 -25.00
CA THR A 191 4.22 7.40 -24.27
C THR A 191 5.44 7.11 -23.43
N PHE A 192 5.25 6.47 -22.29
CA PHE A 192 6.35 5.98 -21.48
C PHE A 192 6.37 4.46 -21.55
N THR A 193 7.44 3.93 -22.12
CA THR A 193 7.65 2.50 -22.25
C THR A 193 8.63 2.02 -21.18
N HIS A 194 8.31 0.90 -20.55
CA HIS A 194 9.22 0.14 -19.70
C HIS A 194 9.50 -1.21 -20.34
N VAL A 195 10.76 -1.60 -20.42
CA VAL A 195 11.16 -2.94 -20.84
C VAL A 195 11.60 -3.68 -19.59
N PHE A 196 11.02 -4.86 -19.32
CA PHE A 196 11.40 -5.65 -18.16
C PHE A 196 12.87 -6.06 -18.22
N ASP A 197 13.63 -5.71 -17.20
CA ASP A 197 15.00 -6.18 -17.01
C ASP A 197 14.99 -7.47 -16.20
N ASN A 198 15.44 -8.56 -16.82
CA ASN A 198 15.51 -9.88 -16.18
C ASN A 198 16.90 -10.16 -15.59
N THR A 199 17.74 -9.14 -15.45
CA THR A 199 19.02 -9.25 -14.74
C THR A 199 18.73 -9.66 -13.29
N PRO A 200 19.24 -10.82 -12.82
CA PRO A 200 18.98 -11.26 -11.47
C PRO A 200 19.55 -10.28 -10.45
N LEU A 201 18.70 -9.79 -9.56
CA LEU A 201 19.09 -9.05 -8.37
C LEU A 201 19.35 -9.99 -7.20
N PRO A 202 20.17 -9.59 -6.22
CA PRO A 202 20.29 -10.31 -4.95
C PRO A 202 18.91 -10.49 -4.32
N ALA A 203 18.63 -11.69 -3.80
CA ALA A 203 17.40 -11.93 -3.07
C ALA A 203 17.32 -11.01 -1.85
N LEU A 204 16.12 -10.49 -1.58
CA LEU A 204 15.83 -9.79 -0.34
C LEU A 204 16.13 -10.72 0.85
N VAL A 205 16.81 -10.18 1.84
CA VAL A 205 17.01 -10.88 3.12
C VAL A 205 15.73 -10.70 3.93
N PRO A 206 14.97 -11.76 4.22
CA PRO A 206 13.74 -11.63 4.98
C PRO A 206 14.02 -11.02 6.35
N ILE A 207 13.16 -10.09 6.78
CA ILE A 207 13.20 -9.58 8.15
C ILE A 207 12.61 -10.68 9.05
N PRO A 208 13.38 -11.25 10.00
CA PRO A 208 12.88 -12.32 10.84
C PRO A 208 11.82 -11.79 11.80
N LEU A 209 10.72 -12.55 11.96
CA LEU A 209 9.72 -12.31 13.02
C LEU A 209 10.20 -12.73 14.42
N ALA A 210 11.41 -13.27 14.56
CA ALA A 210 11.98 -13.61 15.85
C ALA A 210 12.27 -12.33 16.65
N ARG A 211 12.23 -12.41 17.99
CA ARG A 211 12.70 -11.30 18.85
C ARG A 211 14.19 -11.08 18.61
N GLU A 212 14.64 -9.82 18.66
CA GLU A 212 16.07 -9.50 18.53
C GLU A 212 16.82 -9.93 19.80
N GLN A 213 16.22 -9.68 20.97
CA GLN A 213 16.66 -10.15 22.28
C GLN A 213 15.59 -11.00 22.96
N ALA A 214 16.03 -11.94 23.80
CA ALA A 214 15.12 -12.85 24.50
C ALA A 214 14.17 -12.13 25.49
N ASP A 215 14.57 -10.94 25.94
CA ASP A 215 13.83 -10.05 26.84
C ASP A 215 13.11 -8.90 26.09
N ASP A 216 13.00 -8.94 24.76
CA ASP A 216 12.14 -7.98 24.07
C ASP A 216 10.66 -8.24 24.40
N ILE A 217 9.94 -7.18 24.79
CA ILE A 217 8.50 -7.22 24.96
C ILE A 217 7.84 -7.02 23.61
N ARG A 218 7.04 -7.99 23.18
CA ARG A 218 6.24 -7.88 21.96
C ARG A 218 4.83 -7.43 22.28
N VAL A 219 4.44 -6.30 21.72
CA VAL A 219 3.07 -5.78 21.82
C VAL A 219 2.33 -5.93 20.50
N MET A 220 1.02 -6.12 20.57
CA MET A 220 0.15 -6.23 19.40
C MET A 220 -1.10 -5.36 19.59
N ALA A 221 -1.49 -4.64 18.55
CA ALA A 221 -2.82 -4.03 18.45
C ALA A 221 -3.59 -4.76 17.34
N TYR A 222 -4.78 -5.25 17.64
CA TYR A 222 -5.54 -6.07 16.69
C TYR A 222 -7.03 -5.74 16.71
N ASN A 223 -7.51 -5.08 15.66
CA ASN A 223 -8.94 -5.01 15.41
C ASN A 223 -9.44 -6.37 14.91
N VAL A 224 -10.32 -7.01 15.69
CA VAL A 224 -10.82 -8.36 15.37
C VAL A 224 -12.12 -8.35 14.56
N LEU A 225 -12.52 -7.17 14.08
CA LEU A 225 -13.73 -6.90 13.31
C LEU A 225 -15.00 -7.42 13.98
N SER A 226 -15.77 -6.58 14.65
CA SER A 226 -17.10 -6.90 15.21
C SER A 226 -17.16 -8.27 15.91
N ASP A 227 -16.58 -8.34 17.11
CA ASP A 227 -16.58 -9.53 17.97
C ASP A 227 -15.98 -10.78 17.32
N GLY A 228 -14.79 -10.64 16.71
CA GLY A 228 -13.99 -11.72 16.09
C GLY A 228 -14.07 -13.06 16.80
N PHE A 229 -13.76 -13.05 18.09
CA PHE A 229 -13.72 -14.22 18.98
C PHE A 229 -15.07 -14.92 19.20
N ASN A 230 -16.19 -14.29 18.86
CA ASN A 230 -17.52 -14.90 18.94
C ASN A 230 -17.96 -15.52 17.60
N SER A 231 -17.15 -15.40 16.54
CA SER A 231 -17.42 -15.97 15.22
C SER A 231 -16.56 -17.20 14.98
N SER A 232 -17.18 -18.38 15.01
CA SER A 232 -16.47 -19.65 14.83
C SER A 232 -15.71 -19.75 13.51
N GLY A 233 -16.20 -19.08 12.46
CA GLY A 233 -15.58 -19.09 11.13
C GLY A 233 -14.33 -18.20 11.01
N ARG A 234 -13.95 -17.47 12.06
CA ARG A 234 -12.76 -16.59 12.09
C ARG A 234 -11.73 -17.02 13.13
N LEU A 235 -12.03 -18.04 13.95
CA LEU A 235 -11.16 -18.43 15.05
C LEU A 235 -9.82 -18.98 14.55
N ASP A 236 -9.83 -19.76 13.47
CA ASP A 236 -8.61 -20.33 12.89
C ASP A 236 -7.67 -19.21 12.39
N ASP A 237 -8.23 -18.19 11.72
CA ASP A 237 -7.45 -17.02 11.25
C ASP A 237 -6.89 -16.20 12.43
N LEU A 238 -7.71 -15.98 13.47
CA LEU A 238 -7.28 -15.28 14.69
C LEU A 238 -6.17 -16.06 15.42
N GLU A 239 -6.29 -17.38 15.50
CA GLU A 239 -5.27 -18.26 16.09
C GLU A 239 -3.96 -18.18 15.31
N GLU A 240 -4.03 -18.27 13.98
CA GLU A 240 -2.86 -18.21 13.11
C GLU A 240 -2.08 -16.89 13.33
N VAL A 241 -2.76 -15.75 13.29
CA VAL A 241 -2.12 -14.44 13.48
C VAL A 241 -1.49 -14.32 14.88
N VAL A 242 -2.26 -14.63 15.93
CA VAL A 242 -1.79 -14.47 17.32
C VAL A 242 -0.63 -15.42 17.62
N THR A 243 -0.66 -16.66 17.13
CA THR A 243 0.41 -17.63 17.38
C THR A 243 1.66 -17.35 16.56
N ALA A 244 1.53 -16.90 15.30
CA ALA A 244 2.66 -16.52 14.46
C ALA A 244 3.42 -15.31 15.04
N LEU A 245 2.68 -14.32 15.55
CA LEU A 245 3.27 -13.14 16.17
C LEU A 245 3.75 -13.40 17.60
N ALA A 246 3.18 -14.35 18.33
CA ALA A 246 3.56 -14.69 19.70
C ALA A 246 3.77 -13.47 20.65
N PRO A 247 2.79 -12.53 20.75
CA PRO A 247 2.91 -11.32 21.57
C PRO A 247 2.88 -11.60 23.07
N ASP A 248 3.36 -10.63 23.85
CA ASP A 248 3.32 -10.63 25.31
C ASP A 248 2.15 -9.81 25.88
N ILE A 249 1.76 -8.76 25.17
CA ILE A 249 0.62 -7.89 25.51
C ILE A 249 -0.15 -7.61 24.22
N ILE A 250 -1.47 -7.74 24.26
CA ILE A 250 -2.36 -7.54 23.11
C ILE A 250 -3.46 -6.56 23.50
N GLY A 251 -3.65 -5.52 22.69
CA GLY A 251 -4.85 -4.68 22.69
C GLY A 251 -5.75 -5.09 21.54
N PHE A 252 -6.90 -5.70 21.83
CA PHE A 252 -7.93 -5.99 20.85
C PHE A 252 -8.96 -4.85 20.79
N SER A 253 -9.42 -4.50 19.59
CA SER A 253 -10.54 -3.56 19.38
C SER A 253 -11.72 -4.22 18.64
N GLU A 254 -12.87 -3.55 18.62
CA GLU A 254 -14.15 -4.06 18.12
C GLU A 254 -14.67 -5.31 18.85
N CYS A 255 -14.25 -5.50 20.10
CA CYS A 255 -14.72 -6.56 20.97
C CYS A 255 -16.01 -6.16 21.72
N PHE A 256 -17.03 -5.59 21.05
CA PHE A 256 -18.25 -5.05 21.68
C PHE A 256 -18.93 -6.01 22.66
N ASN A 257 -19.29 -7.22 22.23
CA ASN A 257 -19.98 -8.25 23.02
C ASN A 257 -19.06 -9.42 23.42
N THR A 258 -17.78 -9.39 23.03
CA THR A 258 -16.80 -10.41 23.38
C THR A 258 -16.51 -10.36 24.89
N ALA A 259 -16.64 -11.51 25.56
CA ALA A 259 -16.34 -11.63 26.98
C ALA A 259 -14.84 -11.85 27.23
N THR A 260 -14.28 -11.26 28.29
CA THR A 260 -12.85 -11.44 28.64
C THR A 260 -12.49 -12.90 28.89
N GLY A 261 -13.40 -13.69 29.47
CA GLY A 261 -13.22 -15.12 29.68
C GLY A 261 -13.09 -15.92 28.38
N THR A 262 -13.76 -15.49 27.31
CA THR A 262 -13.63 -16.10 25.98
C THR A 262 -12.23 -15.88 25.43
N VAL A 263 -11.78 -14.62 25.38
CA VAL A 263 -10.42 -14.27 24.90
C VAL A 263 -9.36 -14.98 25.73
N LYS A 264 -9.51 -14.97 27.06
CA LYS A 264 -8.61 -15.68 27.97
C LYS A 264 -8.52 -17.17 27.64
N GLY A 265 -9.65 -17.84 27.44
CA GLY A 265 -9.69 -19.28 27.14
C GLY A 265 -8.95 -19.63 25.84
N TYR A 266 -9.14 -18.81 24.80
CA TYR A 266 -8.40 -18.97 23.54
C TYR A 266 -6.91 -18.72 23.73
N LEU A 267 -6.50 -17.60 24.33
CA LEU A 267 -5.08 -17.28 24.52
C LEU A 267 -4.35 -18.28 25.42
N ASP A 268 -5.00 -18.79 26.47
CA ASP A 268 -4.44 -19.85 27.33
C ASP A 268 -4.20 -21.17 26.58
N THR A 269 -4.96 -21.40 25.50
CA THR A 269 -4.84 -22.58 24.63
C THR A 269 -3.81 -22.36 23.52
N TRP A 270 -3.94 -21.25 22.79
CA TRP A 270 -3.15 -20.92 21.61
C TRP A 270 -1.70 -20.52 21.96
N LEU A 271 -1.53 -19.72 23.02
CA LEU A 271 -0.22 -19.24 23.45
C LEU A 271 -0.04 -19.36 24.97
N PRO A 272 0.05 -20.59 25.51
CA PRO A 272 0.13 -20.82 26.96
C PRO A 272 1.28 -20.01 27.61
N THR A 273 1.00 -19.38 28.74
CA THR A 273 2.01 -18.52 29.40
C THR A 273 3.03 -19.31 30.22
N GLY A 274 2.67 -20.51 30.66
CA GLY A 274 3.44 -21.29 31.64
C GLY A 274 3.34 -20.75 33.08
N LEU A 275 2.58 -19.67 33.31
CA LEU A 275 2.40 -19.05 34.62
C LEU A 275 1.09 -19.52 35.28
N PRO A 276 1.06 -19.62 36.62
CA PRO A 276 -0.19 -19.87 37.35
C PRO A 276 -1.23 -18.81 37.00
N GLY A 277 -2.42 -19.25 36.56
CA GLY A 277 -3.52 -18.35 36.20
C GLY A 277 -3.54 -17.92 34.73
N GLY A 278 -2.54 -18.26 33.90
CA GLY A 278 -2.55 -17.99 32.45
C GLY A 278 -2.56 -16.50 32.11
N TRP A 279 -3.13 -16.16 30.96
CA TRP A 279 -3.31 -14.78 30.50
C TRP A 279 -4.21 -13.96 31.44
N GLN A 280 -3.87 -12.68 31.61
CA GLN A 280 -4.67 -11.69 32.33
C GLN A 280 -5.43 -10.85 31.33
N VAL A 281 -6.75 -10.74 31.47
CA VAL A 281 -7.60 -10.09 30.47
C VAL A 281 -8.57 -9.13 31.13
N VAL A 282 -8.51 -7.87 30.73
CA VAL A 282 -9.40 -6.79 31.17
C VAL A 282 -10.07 -6.15 29.97
N LYS A 283 -11.21 -5.49 30.19
CA LYS A 283 -12.03 -4.90 29.12
C LYS A 283 -12.57 -3.54 29.54
N ASP A 284 -12.67 -2.64 28.56
CA ASP A 284 -13.45 -1.42 28.61
C ASP A 284 -14.15 -1.21 27.27
N GLU A 285 -15.46 -0.97 27.29
CA GLU A 285 -16.31 -0.87 26.08
C GLU A 285 -16.05 -1.98 25.04
N ASP A 286 -15.44 -1.66 23.90
CA ASP A 286 -15.07 -2.59 22.83
C ASP A 286 -13.57 -2.93 22.79
N LEU A 287 -12.81 -2.42 23.77
CA LEU A 287 -11.37 -2.64 23.92
C LEU A 287 -11.11 -3.76 24.94
N ILE A 288 -10.31 -4.75 24.56
CA ILE A 288 -9.81 -5.78 25.46
C ILE A 288 -8.29 -5.71 25.51
N VAL A 289 -7.71 -5.65 26.71
CA VAL A 289 -6.26 -5.81 26.91
C VAL A 289 -6.00 -7.17 27.52
N ALA A 290 -5.14 -7.95 26.87
CA ALA A 290 -4.63 -9.22 27.35
C ALA A 290 -3.12 -9.12 27.60
N SER A 291 -2.66 -9.58 28.76
CA SER A 291 -1.25 -9.56 29.16
C SER A 291 -0.82 -10.93 29.68
N ARG A 292 0.40 -11.35 29.33
CA ARG A 292 1.03 -12.54 29.93
C ARG A 292 1.33 -12.34 31.42
N TRP A 293 1.53 -11.09 31.85
CA TRP A 293 1.88 -10.72 33.22
C TRP A 293 0.72 -10.05 33.98
N PRO A 294 0.76 -9.97 35.32
CA PRO A 294 -0.28 -9.36 36.13
C PRO A 294 -0.62 -7.93 35.71
N ILE A 295 -1.89 -7.57 35.80
CA ILE A 295 -2.39 -6.21 35.57
C ILE A 295 -2.60 -5.56 36.93
N LEU A 296 -1.86 -4.48 37.21
CA LEU A 296 -1.91 -3.74 38.48
C LEU A 296 -3.08 -2.76 38.52
N ASN A 297 -3.29 -2.05 37.41
CA ASN A 297 -4.32 -1.02 37.29
C ASN A 297 -4.87 -0.96 35.87
N SER A 298 -6.11 -0.49 35.74
CA SER A 298 -6.72 -0.13 34.47
C SER A 298 -7.55 1.14 34.63
N TRP A 299 -7.67 1.93 33.56
CA TRP A 299 -8.40 3.20 33.57
C TRP A 299 -9.49 3.20 32.49
N THR A 300 -10.75 3.15 32.91
CA THR A 300 -11.93 2.94 32.04
C THR A 300 -12.76 4.22 31.83
N HIS A 301 -12.13 5.39 31.91
CA HIS A 301 -12.83 6.69 31.84
C HIS A 301 -12.27 7.60 30.76
N LEU A 302 -11.32 7.09 29.97
CA LEU A 302 -10.80 7.78 28.82
C LEU A 302 -11.61 7.34 27.62
N TYR A 303 -12.08 8.31 26.86
CA TYR A 303 -12.88 8.02 25.69
C TYR A 303 -11.98 7.38 24.62
N ARG A 304 -12.35 6.18 24.15
CA ARG A 304 -11.66 5.43 23.07
C ARG A 304 -10.23 4.99 23.35
N GLU A 305 -9.80 5.10 24.60
CA GLU A 305 -8.47 4.69 25.06
C GLU A 305 -8.64 3.85 26.32
N PHE A 306 -7.88 2.77 26.42
CA PHE A 306 -7.92 1.88 27.56
C PHE A 306 -6.49 1.60 28.08
N PRO A 307 -5.96 2.48 28.93
CA PRO A 307 -4.66 2.27 29.56
C PRO A 307 -4.72 1.19 30.63
N VAL A 308 -3.65 0.41 30.71
CA VAL A 308 -3.44 -0.70 31.63
C VAL A 308 -1.98 -0.72 32.09
N LEU A 309 -1.77 -0.78 33.41
CA LEU A 309 -0.44 -0.92 34.01
C LEU A 309 -0.15 -2.40 34.24
N VAL A 310 0.92 -2.89 33.61
CA VAL A 310 1.35 -4.29 33.63
C VAL A 310 2.57 -4.44 34.53
N ASP A 311 2.47 -5.36 35.50
CA ASP A 311 3.54 -5.78 36.42
C ASP A 311 4.57 -6.62 35.66
N LEU A 312 5.63 -5.98 35.17
CA LEU A 312 6.66 -6.71 34.43
C LEU A 312 7.54 -7.51 35.39
N PRO A 313 8.13 -8.64 34.96
CA PRO A 313 9.12 -9.35 35.75
C PRO A 313 10.24 -8.42 36.22
N ALA A 314 10.74 -8.62 37.44
CA ALA A 314 11.76 -7.76 38.05
C ALA A 314 13.03 -7.55 37.18
N ALA A 315 13.31 -8.45 36.22
CA ALA A 315 14.39 -8.31 35.25
C ALA A 315 14.27 -7.05 34.37
N TYR A 316 13.06 -6.54 34.14
CA TYR A 316 12.81 -5.31 33.37
C TYR A 316 13.02 -4.03 34.18
N GLY A 317 13.06 -4.11 35.51
CA GLY A 317 13.35 -2.98 36.40
C GLY A 317 12.24 -1.93 36.56
N THR A 318 11.17 -1.98 35.78
CA THR A 318 9.98 -1.13 35.89
C THR A 318 8.76 -1.83 35.31
N ASP A 319 7.58 -1.39 35.73
CA ASP A 319 6.29 -1.76 35.12
C ASP A 319 6.09 -1.04 33.77
N LEU A 320 5.17 -1.55 32.95
CA LEU A 320 4.83 -1.00 31.64
C LEU A 320 3.39 -0.48 31.62
N LEU A 321 3.21 0.77 31.17
CA LEU A 321 1.89 1.29 30.81
C LEU A 321 1.61 0.99 29.33
N PHE A 322 0.60 0.16 29.06
CA PHE A 322 0.11 -0.14 27.71
C PHE A 322 -1.27 0.49 27.51
N THR A 323 -1.51 1.13 26.36
CA THR A 323 -2.82 1.71 26.05
C THR A 323 -3.35 1.13 24.75
N ALA A 324 -4.47 0.41 24.82
CA ALA A 324 -5.24 0.06 23.64
C ALA A 324 -6.11 1.25 23.23
N ALA A 325 -6.31 1.46 21.92
CA ALA A 325 -7.15 2.53 21.42
C ALA A 325 -7.96 2.08 20.22
N HIS A 326 -9.18 2.62 20.08
CA HIS A 326 -10.02 2.45 18.90
C HIS A 326 -10.60 3.81 18.52
N LEU A 327 -9.89 4.50 17.61
CA LEU A 327 -10.24 5.84 17.16
C LEU A 327 -11.48 5.82 16.26
N LEU A 328 -12.10 7.00 16.06
CA LEU A 328 -13.26 7.13 15.18
C LEU A 328 -12.85 6.67 13.79
N CYS A 329 -13.67 5.83 13.16
CA CYS A 329 -13.51 5.56 11.75
C CYS A 329 -14.32 6.57 10.94
N CYS A 330 -13.85 6.78 9.71
CA CYS A 330 -14.68 7.17 8.59
C CYS A 330 -15.14 8.64 8.72
N SER A 331 -16.41 8.94 8.43
CA SER A 331 -16.97 10.30 8.38
C SER A 331 -17.09 11.03 9.73
N ASN A 332 -16.34 10.60 10.74
CA ASN A 332 -16.45 11.06 12.12
C ASN A 332 -15.12 11.64 12.66
N ASP A 333 -14.20 12.01 11.77
CA ASP A 333 -13.00 12.77 12.08
C ASP A 333 -13.28 14.17 12.66
#